data_AF-A0AAU5TKB8-F1
#
_entry.id   AF-A0AAU5TKB8-F1
#
_cell.length_a   1.000
_cell.length_b   1.000
_cell.length_c   1.000
_cell.angle_alpha   90.00
_cell.angle_beta   90.00
_cell.angle_gamma   90.00
#
_symmetry.space_group_name_H-M   'P 1'
#
loop_
_entity.id
_entity.type
_entity.pdbx_description
1 polymer ?
#
loop_
_entity_poly.entity_id
_entity_poly.type
_entity_poly.pdbx_seq_one_letter_code
_entity_poly.pdbx_strand_id
1 'polypeptide(L)'
;MSQSAEPSGVDLARVALRAAREAAKKTGARTAKNKPRLTRTVRRDGRAPMGLGEAFTALMAERGWETPTAGAGLCERWAVLAPDLAEHVAAVGYDAERGELTLRPDSTAWATKARLEASRIITDANRSARTDAVCTVRVLSPGPLPAPIAAAEPVPGSAPVVQGPVRTRETATAGYRRALEAHQQAHTQRQPDPATAAAVGRQNRVLREASRHAFPEPEAVRVDQPAPVDAVLVQRRRDAEAVRLRALHRARAERAGLAQLPAQVPRATYSLDQTG
;
A
#
# COMPACT_ATOMS: atom_id res chain seq x y z
N MET A 1 -10.56 -48.42 50.62
CA MET A 1 -10.36 -47.02 50.18
C MET A 1 -10.14 -47.04 48.68
N SER A 2 -11.13 -46.63 47.89
CA SER A 2 -11.12 -46.75 46.43
C SER A 2 -10.41 -45.53 45.83
N GLN A 3 -9.21 -45.71 45.27
CA GLN A 3 -8.50 -44.66 44.53
C GLN A 3 -9.12 -44.52 43.13
N SER A 4 -9.72 -43.37 42.86
CA SER A 4 -10.21 -42.99 41.53
C SER A 4 -9.01 -42.69 40.62
N ALA A 5 -8.84 -43.48 39.56
CA ALA A 5 -7.79 -43.27 38.57
C ALA A 5 -8.03 -41.94 37.82
N GLU A 6 -7.06 -41.03 37.87
CA GLU A 6 -7.12 -39.76 37.13
C GLU A 6 -7.08 -40.00 35.62
N PRO A 7 -7.88 -39.26 34.82
CA PRO A 7 -7.91 -39.45 33.38
C PRO A 7 -6.60 -38.95 32.73
N SER A 8 -5.88 -39.86 32.09
CA SER A 8 -4.67 -39.59 31.32
C SER A 8 -4.95 -38.61 30.17
N GLY A 9 -3.95 -37.79 29.79
CA GLY A 9 -4.08 -36.82 28.68
C GLY A 9 -4.51 -37.46 27.34
N VAL A 10 -4.24 -38.76 27.16
CA VAL A 10 -4.71 -39.54 26.01
C VAL A 10 -6.23 -39.74 26.05
N ASP A 11 -6.80 -39.91 27.23
CA ASP A 11 -8.26 -40.07 27.41
C ASP A 11 -8.97 -38.74 27.21
N LEU A 12 -8.37 -37.63 27.65
CA LEU A 12 -8.87 -36.28 27.35
C LEU A 12 -8.88 -36.00 25.85
N ALA A 13 -7.84 -36.42 25.11
CA ALA A 13 -7.80 -36.27 23.66
C ALA A 13 -8.91 -37.07 22.95
N ARG A 14 -9.20 -38.29 23.41
CA ARG A 14 -10.30 -39.11 22.87
C ARG A 14 -11.66 -38.50 23.17
N VAL A 15 -11.85 -37.96 24.38
CA VAL A 15 -13.09 -37.28 24.78
C VAL A 15 -13.29 -36.00 23.95
N ALA A 16 -12.24 -35.19 23.78
CA ALA A 16 -12.27 -33.99 22.94
C ALA A 16 -12.59 -34.29 21.47
N LEU A 17 -12.02 -35.37 20.91
CA LEU A 17 -12.30 -35.78 19.53
C LEU A 17 -13.76 -36.22 19.33
N ARG A 18 -14.33 -36.93 20.32
CA ARG A 18 -15.75 -37.34 20.28
C ARG A 18 -16.67 -36.13 20.39
N ALA A 19 -16.38 -35.20 21.31
CA ALA A 19 -17.12 -33.94 21.45
C ALA A 19 -17.08 -33.10 20.17
N ALA A 20 -15.93 -32.99 19.51
CA ALA A 20 -15.79 -32.29 18.24
C ALA A 20 -16.60 -32.94 17.11
N ARG A 21 -16.64 -34.29 17.05
CA ARG A 21 -17.46 -35.02 16.06
C ARG A 21 -18.95 -34.83 16.28
N GLU A 22 -19.40 -34.82 17.52
CA GLU A 22 -20.81 -34.57 17.85
C GLU A 22 -21.22 -33.13 17.57
N ALA A 23 -20.34 -32.16 17.85
CA ALA A 23 -20.55 -30.77 17.46
C ALA A 23 -20.70 -30.65 15.94
N ALA A 24 -19.78 -31.24 15.16
CA ALA A 24 -19.85 -31.25 13.71
C ALA A 24 -21.12 -31.92 13.16
N LYS A 25 -21.62 -32.97 13.83
CA LYS A 25 -22.86 -33.68 13.44
C LYS A 25 -24.12 -32.87 13.77
N LYS A 26 -24.12 -32.10 14.87
CA LYS A 26 -25.22 -31.19 15.26
C LYS A 26 -25.24 -29.92 14.40
N THR A 27 -24.09 -29.45 13.94
CA THR A 27 -23.96 -28.32 12.99
C THR A 27 -24.16 -28.78 11.54
N GLY A 28 -25.08 -29.73 11.31
CA GLY A 28 -25.34 -30.37 10.02
C GLY A 28 -25.33 -29.40 8.84
N ALA A 29 -24.51 -29.75 7.84
CA ALA A 29 -24.70 -29.42 6.43
C ALA A 29 -25.07 -27.97 6.07
N ARG A 30 -24.44 -26.96 6.68
CA ARG A 30 -24.48 -25.59 6.16
C ARG A 30 -23.08 -25.04 5.91
N THR A 31 -22.86 -24.73 4.65
CA THR A 31 -21.66 -24.15 4.03
C THR A 31 -20.52 -25.13 3.75
N ALA A 32 -20.73 -26.01 2.78
CA ALA A 32 -19.66 -26.30 1.83
C ALA A 32 -19.30 -24.98 1.14
N LYS A 33 -18.41 -24.19 1.77
CA LYS A 33 -17.80 -23.04 1.11
C LYS A 33 -17.07 -23.60 -0.10
N ASN A 34 -17.59 -23.28 -1.29
CA ASN A 34 -16.88 -23.47 -2.54
C ASN A 34 -15.50 -22.85 -2.34
N LYS A 35 -14.46 -23.69 -2.21
CA LYS A 35 -13.09 -23.20 -2.26
C LYS A 35 -12.98 -22.53 -3.63
N PRO A 36 -12.69 -21.22 -3.73
CA PRO A 36 -12.31 -20.68 -5.02
C PRO A 36 -11.11 -21.53 -5.45
N ARG A 37 -11.24 -22.22 -6.59
CA ARG A 37 -10.08 -22.84 -7.22
C ARG A 37 -9.10 -21.69 -7.35
N LEU A 38 -7.95 -21.82 -6.68
CA LEU A 38 -6.82 -20.96 -6.92
C LEU A 38 -6.49 -21.22 -8.39
N THR A 39 -7.02 -20.38 -9.28
CA THR A 39 -6.57 -20.29 -10.65
C THR A 39 -5.12 -19.91 -10.49
N ARG A 40 -4.26 -20.93 -10.57
CA ARG A 40 -2.83 -20.74 -10.70
C ARG A 40 -2.72 -19.86 -11.92
N THR A 41 -2.56 -18.55 -11.71
CA THR A 41 -2.08 -17.64 -12.71
C THR A 41 -0.68 -18.16 -12.99
N VAL A 42 -0.62 -19.10 -13.93
CA VAL A 42 0.56 -19.30 -14.74
C VAL A 42 0.92 -17.89 -15.11
N ARG A 43 2.04 -17.41 -14.55
CA ARG A 43 2.68 -16.16 -14.93
C ARG A 43 2.78 -16.27 -16.44
N ARG A 44 1.79 -15.74 -17.14
CA ARG A 44 1.66 -15.89 -18.58
C ARG A 44 2.81 -15.05 -19.05
N ASP A 45 3.87 -15.72 -19.50
CA ASP A 45 5.01 -15.07 -20.13
C ASP A 45 4.42 -14.00 -21.04
N GLY A 46 4.79 -12.73 -20.83
CA GLY A 46 4.19 -11.54 -21.44
C GLY A 46 4.33 -11.45 -22.97
N ARG A 47 4.24 -12.59 -23.65
CA ARG A 47 4.32 -12.85 -25.08
C ARG A 47 3.02 -13.36 -25.69
N ALA A 48 1.92 -13.45 -24.93
CA ALA A 48 0.60 -13.67 -25.50
C ALA A 48 -0.10 -12.31 -25.74
N PRO A 49 -0.65 -12.04 -26.93
CA PRO A 49 -1.42 -10.83 -27.15
C PRO A 49 -2.64 -10.82 -26.22
N MET A 50 -2.71 -9.82 -25.34
CA MET A 50 -3.85 -9.57 -24.45
C MET A 50 -4.88 -8.71 -25.18
N GLY A 51 -6.17 -8.97 -24.96
CA GLY A 51 -7.22 -8.09 -25.45
C GLY A 51 -7.09 -6.72 -24.79
N LEU A 52 -7.30 -5.63 -25.53
CA LEU A 52 -7.13 -4.26 -25.02
C LEU A 52 -7.93 -4.00 -23.72
N GLY A 53 -9.15 -4.52 -23.63
CA GLY A 53 -9.96 -4.41 -22.42
C GLY A 53 -9.33 -5.12 -21.22
N GLU A 54 -8.80 -6.32 -21.42
CA GLU A 54 -8.11 -7.11 -20.38
C GLU A 54 -6.76 -6.51 -19.99
N ALA A 55 -6.05 -5.91 -20.96
CA ALA A 55 -4.83 -5.15 -20.71
C ALA A 55 -5.11 -3.90 -19.86
N PHE A 56 -6.25 -3.24 -20.11
CA PHE A 56 -6.66 -2.05 -19.37
C PHE A 56 -7.08 -2.41 -17.93
N THR A 57 -7.90 -3.44 -17.72
CA THR A 57 -8.21 -3.92 -16.36
C THR A 57 -6.99 -4.47 -15.64
N ALA A 58 -6.12 -5.23 -16.31
CA ALA A 58 -4.86 -5.67 -15.72
C ALA A 58 -3.97 -4.49 -15.31
N LEU A 59 -3.90 -3.44 -16.14
CA LEU A 59 -3.16 -2.21 -15.82
C LEU A 59 -3.81 -1.45 -14.66
N MET A 60 -5.14 -1.37 -14.60
CA MET A 60 -5.89 -0.76 -13.48
C MET A 60 -5.62 -1.54 -12.17
N ALA A 61 -5.63 -2.87 -12.22
CA ALA A 61 -5.35 -3.73 -11.08
C ALA A 61 -3.88 -3.63 -10.63
N GLU A 62 -2.92 -3.63 -11.56
CA GLU A 62 -1.49 -3.44 -11.27
C GLU A 62 -1.18 -2.04 -10.69
N ARG A 63 -1.98 -1.03 -11.04
CA ARG A 63 -1.90 0.34 -10.51
C ARG A 63 -2.68 0.54 -9.21
N GLY A 64 -3.38 -0.49 -8.71
CA GLY A 64 -4.18 -0.43 -7.48
C GLY A 64 -5.47 0.37 -7.61
N TRP A 65 -6.00 0.54 -8.82
CA TRP A 65 -7.26 1.23 -9.10
C TRP A 65 -8.47 0.28 -9.14
N GLU A 66 -8.25 -1.03 -9.07
CA GLU A 66 -9.32 -1.99 -8.79
C GLU A 66 -9.49 -2.19 -7.29
N THR A 67 -10.14 -1.22 -6.64
CA THR A 67 -10.93 -1.55 -5.46
C THR A 67 -12.39 -1.47 -5.88
N PRO A 68 -13.15 -2.57 -5.87
CA PRO A 68 -14.61 -2.50 -5.97
C PRO A 68 -15.08 -1.82 -4.69
N THR A 69 -15.09 -0.48 -4.67
CA THR A 69 -15.32 0.29 -3.46
C THR A 69 -16.81 0.20 -3.13
N ALA A 70 -17.22 -0.82 -2.40
CA ALA A 70 -18.57 -0.90 -1.84
C ALA A 70 -18.94 0.35 -1.00
N GLY A 71 -17.93 1.12 -0.56
CA GLY A 71 -18.08 2.41 0.11
C GLY A 71 -17.89 3.68 -0.74
N ALA A 72 -17.67 3.62 -2.07
CA ALA A 72 -17.31 4.81 -2.86
C ALA A 72 -18.38 5.91 -2.82
N GLY A 73 -19.65 5.54 -2.75
CA GLY A 73 -20.75 6.49 -2.68
C GLY A 73 -21.18 6.90 -1.27
N LEU A 74 -20.46 6.48 -0.21
CA LEU A 74 -20.83 6.82 1.17
C LEU A 74 -20.68 8.31 1.46
N CYS A 75 -19.61 8.93 0.94
CA CYS A 75 -19.37 10.36 1.11
C CYS A 75 -20.44 11.19 0.37
N GLU A 76 -20.79 10.80 -0.86
CA GLU A 76 -21.82 11.47 -1.65
C GLU A 76 -23.21 11.37 -1.02
N ARG A 77 -23.53 10.21 -0.43
CA ARG A 77 -24.83 9.95 0.21
C ARG A 77 -24.87 10.33 1.69
N TRP A 78 -23.83 10.97 2.23
CA TRP A 78 -23.71 11.28 3.65
C TRP A 78 -24.95 11.98 4.23
N ALA A 79 -25.52 12.94 3.49
CA ALA A 79 -26.72 13.67 3.91
C ALA A 79 -27.95 12.76 4.10
N VAL A 80 -28.06 11.68 3.33
CA VAL A 80 -29.14 10.69 3.44
C VAL A 80 -28.87 9.69 4.56
N LEU A 81 -27.60 9.35 4.81
CA LEU A 81 -27.19 8.39 5.84
C LEU A 81 -27.33 8.95 7.25
N ALA A 82 -27.01 10.23 7.44
CA ALA A 82 -27.00 10.86 8.73
C ALA A 82 -27.60 12.28 8.66
N PRO A 83 -28.92 12.41 8.41
CA PRO A 83 -29.57 13.72 8.25
C PRO A 83 -29.40 14.61 9.48
N ASP A 84 -29.44 14.02 10.68
CA ASP A 84 -29.26 14.72 11.97
C ASP A 84 -27.84 15.29 12.18
N LEU A 85 -26.87 14.86 11.36
CA LEU A 85 -25.46 15.25 11.43
C LEU A 85 -24.98 15.97 10.18
N ALA A 86 -25.68 15.87 9.06
CA ALA A 86 -25.26 16.37 7.75
C ALA A 86 -25.02 17.90 7.73
N GLU A 87 -25.71 18.65 8.58
CA GLU A 87 -25.56 20.10 8.69
C GLU A 87 -24.24 20.52 9.35
N HIS A 88 -23.74 19.72 10.30
CA HIS A 88 -22.60 20.09 11.16
C HIS A 88 -21.37 19.18 11.01
N VAL A 89 -21.53 18.06 10.30
CA VAL A 89 -20.49 17.05 10.10
C VAL A 89 -20.48 16.68 8.63
N ALA A 90 -19.31 16.73 7.99
CA ALA A 90 -19.10 16.28 6.62
C ALA A 90 -18.30 14.97 6.58
N ALA A 91 -18.67 14.07 5.67
CA ALA A 91 -17.85 12.91 5.33
C ALA A 91 -16.72 13.34 4.38
N VAL A 92 -15.46 13.18 4.80
CA VAL A 92 -14.27 13.63 4.06
C VAL A 92 -13.76 12.57 3.11
N GLY A 93 -13.87 11.30 3.50
CA GLY A 93 -13.36 10.19 2.72
C GLY A 93 -13.63 8.84 3.37
N TYR A 94 -13.45 7.80 2.58
CA TYR A 94 -13.58 6.41 3.00
C TYR A 94 -12.32 5.63 2.58
N ASP A 95 -11.71 4.94 3.53
CA ASP A 95 -10.60 4.02 3.30
C ASP A 95 -11.15 2.60 3.14
N ALA A 96 -11.07 2.06 1.93
CA ALA A 96 -11.59 0.75 1.58
C ALA A 96 -10.77 -0.42 2.15
N GLU A 97 -9.47 -0.22 2.38
CA GLU A 97 -8.58 -1.26 2.92
C GLU A 97 -8.87 -1.47 4.41
N ARG A 98 -9.12 -0.37 5.13
CA ARG A 98 -9.38 -0.39 6.58
C ARG A 98 -10.87 -0.43 6.94
N GLY A 99 -11.75 -0.18 5.97
CA GLY A 99 -13.18 0.03 6.21
C GLY A 99 -13.46 1.25 7.09
N GLU A 100 -12.69 2.33 6.93
CA GLU A 100 -12.71 3.48 7.83
C GLU A 100 -13.39 4.69 7.17
N LEU A 101 -14.49 5.17 7.75
CA LEU A 101 -15.17 6.38 7.31
C LEU A 101 -14.65 7.59 8.10
N THR A 102 -14.07 8.57 7.40
CA THR A 102 -13.51 9.78 8.02
C THR A 102 -14.52 10.92 8.01
N LEU A 103 -14.81 11.47 9.19
CA LEU A 103 -15.76 12.57 9.40
C LEU A 103 -15.03 13.83 9.88
N ARG A 104 -15.48 14.98 9.41
CA ARG A 104 -15.02 16.30 9.85
C ARG A 104 -16.18 17.09 10.44
N PRO A 105 -16.20 17.30 11.76
CA PRO A 105 -17.17 18.16 12.42
C PRO A 105 -16.78 19.64 12.28
N ASP A 106 -17.77 20.53 12.37
CA ASP A 106 -17.58 21.99 12.42
C ASP A 106 -17.05 22.47 13.79
N SER A 107 -17.38 21.75 14.86
CA SER A 107 -17.18 22.15 16.25
C SER A 107 -16.90 20.95 17.17
N THR A 108 -16.38 21.24 18.37
CA THR A 108 -16.04 20.21 19.37
C THR A 108 -17.26 19.49 19.93
N ALA A 109 -18.40 20.19 20.06
CA ALA A 109 -19.66 19.60 20.50
C ALA A 109 -20.17 18.57 19.50
N TRP A 110 -20.20 18.93 18.21
CA TRP A 110 -20.60 18.01 17.14
C TRP A 110 -19.61 16.87 16.92
N ALA A 111 -18.31 17.11 17.15
CA ALA A 111 -17.31 16.03 17.19
C ALA A 111 -17.64 14.98 18.25
N THR A 112 -18.07 15.42 19.44
CA THR A 112 -18.47 14.52 20.53
C THR A 112 -19.73 13.74 20.18
N LYS A 113 -20.75 14.41 19.64
CA LYS A 113 -21.98 13.75 19.19
C LYS A 113 -21.70 12.69 18.13
N ALA A 114 -20.90 13.01 17.12
CA ALA A 114 -20.53 12.06 16.07
C ALA A 114 -19.79 10.81 16.61
N ARG A 115 -18.98 10.96 17.66
CA ARG A 115 -18.31 9.83 18.33
C ARG A 115 -19.30 8.95 19.11
N LEU A 116 -20.27 9.56 19.79
CA LEU A 116 -21.30 8.83 20.52
C LEU A 116 -22.24 8.05 19.57
N GLU A 117 -22.54 8.64 18.41
CA GLU A 117 -23.40 8.01 17.39
C GLU A 117 -22.63 7.12 16.39
N ALA A 118 -21.33 6.86 16.60
CA ALA A 118 -20.49 6.12 15.67
C ALA A 118 -21.08 4.74 15.28
N SER A 119 -21.61 3.99 16.26
CA SER A 119 -22.21 2.67 15.99
C SER A 119 -23.47 2.74 15.12
N ARG A 120 -24.30 3.78 15.29
CA ARG A 120 -25.48 4.04 14.44
C ARG A 120 -25.03 4.37 13.02
N ILE A 121 -24.06 5.27 12.88
CA ILE A 121 -23.49 5.68 11.58
C ILE A 121 -22.94 4.46 10.81
N ILE A 122 -22.21 3.57 11.48
CA ILE A 122 -21.67 2.34 10.87
C ILE A 122 -22.82 1.45 10.37
N THR A 123 -23.85 1.24 11.21
CA THR A 123 -24.99 0.39 10.88
C THR A 123 -25.76 0.92 9.67
N ASP A 124 -26.04 2.22 9.64
CA ASP A 124 -26.79 2.86 8.55
C ASP A 124 -25.95 2.92 7.26
N ALA A 125 -24.64 3.16 7.37
CA ALA A 125 -23.71 3.10 6.25
C ALA A 125 -23.68 1.70 5.62
N ASN A 126 -23.52 0.63 6.41
CA ASN A 126 -23.48 -0.75 5.91
C ASN A 126 -24.84 -1.20 5.36
N ARG A 127 -25.94 -0.76 5.96
CA ARG A 127 -27.30 -0.98 5.43
C ARG A 127 -27.45 -0.37 4.04
N SER A 128 -26.95 0.86 3.85
CA SER A 128 -27.02 1.54 2.56
C SER A 128 -26.13 0.90 1.49
N ALA A 129 -24.94 0.43 1.89
CA ALA A 129 -23.99 -0.23 1.02
C ALA A 129 -24.38 -1.69 0.70
N ARG A 130 -25.36 -2.25 1.43
CA ARG A 130 -25.76 -3.67 1.39
C ARG A 130 -24.58 -4.65 1.57
N THR A 131 -23.54 -4.18 2.26
CA THR A 131 -22.29 -4.89 2.51
C THR A 131 -21.69 -4.36 3.80
N ASP A 132 -20.85 -5.16 4.45
CA ASP A 132 -20.11 -4.78 5.66
C ASP A 132 -18.84 -3.97 5.32
N ALA A 133 -19.00 -2.83 4.64
CA ALA A 133 -17.88 -2.03 4.12
C ALA A 133 -17.25 -1.13 5.18
N VAL A 134 -18.02 -0.64 6.14
CA VAL A 134 -17.56 0.27 7.19
C VAL A 134 -17.40 -0.49 8.49
N CYS A 135 -16.18 -0.56 9.00
CA CYS A 135 -15.84 -1.17 10.27
C CYS A 135 -15.60 -0.13 11.36
N THR A 136 -15.15 1.08 11.00
CA THR A 136 -14.75 2.10 11.97
C THR A 136 -15.06 3.50 11.46
N VAL A 137 -15.39 4.41 12.38
CA VAL A 137 -15.59 5.83 12.10
C VAL A 137 -14.50 6.62 12.78
N ARG A 138 -13.79 7.46 12.00
CA ARG A 138 -12.75 8.36 12.51
C ARG A 138 -13.20 9.80 12.44
N VAL A 139 -13.30 10.42 13.60
CA VAL A 139 -13.69 11.82 13.74
C VAL A 139 -12.44 12.69 13.86
N LEU A 140 -12.21 13.53 12.84
CA LEU A 140 -11.12 14.50 12.81
C LEU A 140 -11.33 15.61 13.86
N SER A 141 -10.27 16.38 14.10
CA SER A 141 -10.38 17.65 14.83
C SER A 141 -11.35 18.59 14.09
N PRO A 142 -12.15 19.37 14.82
CA PRO A 142 -13.11 20.27 14.20
C PRO A 142 -12.42 21.32 13.35
N GLY A 143 -13.05 21.67 12.24
CA GLY A 143 -12.56 22.68 11.33
C GLY A 143 -13.60 23.03 10.27
N PRO A 144 -13.36 24.07 9.45
CA PRO A 144 -14.33 24.53 8.47
C PRO A 144 -14.79 23.38 7.58
N LEU A 145 -16.11 23.21 7.47
CA LEU A 145 -16.71 22.21 6.60
C LEU A 145 -16.38 22.58 5.14
N PRO A 146 -16.14 21.58 4.27
CA PRO A 146 -16.10 21.85 2.85
C PRO A 146 -17.46 22.44 2.46
N ALA A 147 -17.46 23.65 1.90
CA ALA A 147 -18.69 24.26 1.43
C ALA A 147 -19.39 23.27 0.47
N PRO A 148 -20.72 23.06 0.58
CA PRO A 148 -21.43 22.34 -0.46
C PRO A 148 -21.07 23.03 -1.77
N ILE A 149 -20.74 22.23 -2.79
CA ILE A 149 -20.52 22.73 -4.14
C ILE A 149 -21.90 23.21 -4.61
N ALA A 150 -22.34 24.37 -4.12
CA ALA A 150 -23.33 25.18 -4.80
C ALA A 150 -22.75 25.33 -6.18
N ALA A 151 -23.51 24.89 -7.19
CA ALA A 151 -23.16 25.02 -8.59
C ALA A 151 -22.66 26.44 -8.83
N ALA A 152 -21.33 26.61 -8.79
CA ALA A 152 -20.71 27.84 -9.17
C ALA A 152 -21.03 27.92 -10.66
N GLU A 153 -21.85 28.91 -11.04
CA GLU A 153 -21.96 29.27 -12.44
C GLU A 153 -20.54 29.37 -12.99
N PRO A 154 -20.26 28.74 -14.14
CA PRO A 154 -18.92 28.75 -14.70
C PRO A 154 -18.57 30.22 -14.97
N VAL A 155 -17.72 30.79 -14.12
CA VAL A 155 -17.18 32.14 -14.31
C VAL A 155 -16.48 32.12 -15.67
N PRO A 156 -16.98 32.87 -16.69
CA PRO A 156 -16.31 32.93 -17.98
C PRO A 156 -15.03 33.74 -17.77
N GLY A 157 -13.90 33.05 -17.64
CA GLY A 157 -12.60 33.69 -17.46
C GLY A 157 -11.58 32.94 -16.61
N SER A 158 -11.88 31.76 -16.07
CA SER A 158 -10.83 30.94 -15.46
C SER A 158 -9.95 30.34 -16.57
N ALA A 159 -8.93 31.09 -16.98
CA ALA A 159 -7.88 30.57 -17.84
C ALA A 159 -7.28 29.31 -17.20
N PRO A 160 -6.93 28.28 -17.99
CA PRO A 160 -6.29 27.09 -17.45
C PRO A 160 -5.05 27.55 -16.68
N VAL A 161 -5.01 27.24 -15.38
CA VAL A 161 -3.81 27.42 -14.58
C VAL A 161 -2.75 26.56 -15.24
N VAL A 162 -1.86 27.20 -16.00
CA VAL A 162 -0.68 26.55 -16.57
C VAL A 162 0.10 26.05 -15.37
N GLN A 163 -0.06 24.76 -15.07
CA GLN A 163 0.71 24.12 -14.03
C GLN A 163 2.17 24.23 -14.44
N GLY A 164 2.91 25.09 -13.74
CA GLY A 164 4.35 25.21 -13.93
C GLY A 164 5.03 23.83 -13.74
N PRO A 165 6.29 23.67 -14.21
CA PRO A 165 7.00 22.41 -14.10
C PRO A 165 6.93 21.88 -12.67
N VAL A 166 6.57 20.60 -12.53
CA VAL A 166 6.38 19.92 -11.24
C VAL A 166 7.57 20.23 -10.35
N ARG A 167 7.33 20.95 -9.26
CA ARG A 167 8.37 21.31 -8.28
C ARG A 167 8.86 20.03 -7.61
N THR A 168 9.96 19.48 -8.12
CA THR A 168 10.70 18.38 -7.50
C THR A 168 11.33 18.85 -6.19
N ARG A 169 11.75 17.90 -5.34
CA ARG A 169 12.43 18.18 -4.07
C ARG A 169 13.59 19.17 -4.20
N GLU A 170 14.25 19.18 -5.36
CA GLU A 170 15.40 20.04 -5.67
C GLU A 170 15.00 21.43 -6.21
N THR A 171 13.83 21.54 -6.85
CA THR A 171 13.31 22.80 -7.43
C THR A 171 12.27 23.49 -6.54
N ALA A 172 12.07 22.97 -5.33
CA ALA A 172 11.16 23.55 -4.35
C ALA A 172 11.65 24.92 -3.84
N THR A 173 10.69 25.74 -3.39
CA THR A 173 10.91 27.06 -2.80
C THR A 173 11.98 27.00 -1.69
N ALA A 174 12.81 28.04 -1.57
CA ALA A 174 13.91 28.08 -0.60
C ALA A 174 13.46 27.79 0.86
N GLY A 175 12.26 28.26 1.25
CA GLY A 175 11.70 27.96 2.57
C GLY A 175 11.41 26.47 2.81
N TYR A 176 10.94 25.75 1.79
CA TYR A 176 10.70 24.30 1.89
C TYR A 176 12.01 23.52 2.05
N ARG A 177 13.05 23.88 1.28
CA ARG A 177 14.37 23.25 1.41
C ARG A 177 14.96 23.48 2.80
N ARG A 178 14.85 24.69 3.33
CA ARG A 178 15.28 25.01 4.70
C ARG A 178 14.52 24.20 5.77
N ALA A 179 13.21 24.03 5.61
CA ALA A 179 12.41 23.21 6.51
C ALA A 179 12.80 21.73 6.44
N LEU A 180 13.08 21.22 5.24
CA LEU A 180 13.54 19.85 5.03
C LEU A 180 14.92 19.61 5.66
N GLU A 181 15.86 20.54 5.46
CA GLU A 181 17.19 20.49 6.08
C GLU A 181 17.11 20.52 7.61
N ALA A 182 16.28 21.41 8.18
CA ALA A 182 16.06 21.47 9.63
C ALA A 182 15.46 20.16 10.17
N HIS A 183 14.49 19.57 9.46
CA HIS A 183 13.91 18.28 9.81
C HIS A 183 14.95 17.14 9.75
N GLN A 184 15.79 17.12 8.72
CA GLN A 184 16.86 16.13 8.59
C GLN A 184 17.90 16.25 9.70
N GLN A 185 18.31 17.48 10.03
CA GLN A 185 19.24 17.76 11.12
C GLN A 185 18.68 17.31 12.47
N ALA A 186 17.41 17.58 12.76
CA ALA A 186 16.75 17.12 13.98
C ALA A 186 16.72 15.59 14.09
N HIS A 187 16.46 14.89 12.97
CA HIS A 187 16.52 13.44 12.93
C HIS A 187 17.95 12.89 13.12
N THR A 188 18.97 13.54 12.55
CA THR A 188 20.38 13.13 12.74
C THR A 188 20.86 13.36 14.17
N GLN A 189 20.39 14.43 14.84
CA GLN A 189 20.71 14.72 16.23
C GLN A 189 20.05 13.73 17.22
N ARG A 190 18.93 13.10 16.84
CA ARG A 190 18.24 12.10 17.66
C ARG A 190 18.89 10.71 17.54
N GLN A 191 20.19 10.63 17.85
CA GLN A 191 20.87 9.35 17.99
C GLN A 191 20.34 8.61 19.24
N PRO A 192 20.17 7.28 19.17
CA PRO A 192 19.79 6.50 20.34
C PRO A 192 20.89 6.58 21.42
N ASP A 193 20.47 6.54 22.68
CA ASP A 193 21.37 6.44 23.84
C ASP A 193 22.43 5.35 23.60
N PRO A 194 23.74 5.60 23.82
CA PRO A 194 24.79 4.61 23.65
C PRO A 194 24.51 3.29 24.41
N ALA A 195 23.84 3.34 25.57
CA ALA A 195 23.44 2.12 26.29
C ALA A 195 22.43 1.28 25.50
N THR A 196 21.50 1.93 24.81
CA THR A 196 20.49 1.30 23.95
C THR A 196 21.14 0.74 22.70
N ALA A 197 22.04 1.49 22.06
CA ALA A 197 22.80 1.01 20.90
C ALA A 197 23.65 -0.23 21.25
N ALA A 198 24.30 -0.23 22.42
CA ALA A 198 25.05 -1.38 22.91
C ALA A 198 24.14 -2.59 23.22
N ALA A 199 22.94 -2.36 23.78
CA ALA A 199 21.96 -3.42 24.03
C ALA A 199 21.47 -4.08 22.73
N VAL A 200 21.14 -3.28 21.72
CA VAL A 200 20.78 -3.77 20.38
C VAL A 200 21.94 -4.53 19.75
N GLY A 201 23.18 -4.05 19.91
CA GLY A 201 24.37 -4.76 19.47
C GLY A 201 24.52 -6.15 20.11
N ARG A 202 24.32 -6.25 21.43
CA ARG A 202 24.33 -7.54 22.15
C ARG A 202 23.22 -8.47 21.66
N GLN A 203 22.00 -7.97 21.50
CA GLN A 203 20.87 -8.75 20.99
C GLN A 203 21.13 -9.27 19.57
N ASN A 204 21.61 -8.41 18.67
CA ASN A 204 21.94 -8.81 17.30
C ASN A 204 23.06 -9.85 17.25
N ARG A 205 24.03 -9.78 18.17
CA ARG A 205 25.08 -10.79 18.29
C ARG A 205 24.51 -12.14 18.71
N VAL A 206 23.66 -12.18 19.75
CA VAL A 206 22.99 -13.41 20.20
C VAL A 206 22.13 -14.00 19.09
N LEU A 207 21.34 -13.18 18.39
CA LEU A 207 20.52 -13.64 17.27
C LEU A 207 21.37 -14.22 16.14
N ARG A 208 22.51 -13.60 15.81
CA ARG A 208 23.44 -14.12 14.81
C ARG A 208 24.10 -15.43 15.23
N GLU A 209 24.50 -15.55 16.49
CA GLU A 209 25.07 -16.78 17.05
C GLU A 209 24.03 -17.92 17.03
N ALA A 210 22.81 -17.65 17.50
CA ALA A 210 21.69 -18.60 17.41
C ALA A 210 21.37 -19.00 15.96
N SER A 211 21.40 -18.04 15.02
CA SER A 211 21.22 -18.31 13.59
C SER A 211 22.29 -19.25 13.05
N ARG A 212 23.56 -19.09 13.44
CA ARG A 212 24.66 -19.97 13.03
C ARG A 212 24.51 -21.39 13.56
N HIS A 213 23.94 -21.55 14.75
CA HIS A 213 23.67 -22.87 15.32
C HIS A 213 22.44 -23.54 14.70
N ALA A 214 21.40 -22.76 14.39
CA ALA A 214 20.17 -23.27 13.77
C ALA A 214 20.35 -23.60 12.28
N PHE A 215 21.19 -22.83 11.61
CA PHE A 215 21.52 -22.99 10.19
C PHE A 215 23.05 -23.05 10.04
N PRO A 216 23.67 -24.20 10.38
CA PRO A 216 25.09 -24.38 10.15
C PRO A 216 25.33 -24.35 8.64
N GLU A 217 26.03 -23.33 8.17
CA GLU A 217 26.50 -23.27 6.78
C GLU A 217 27.38 -24.50 6.52
N PRO A 218 27.17 -25.25 5.42
CA PRO A 218 28.09 -26.31 5.03
C PRO A 218 29.49 -25.72 4.84
N GLU A 219 30.53 -26.45 5.27
CA GLU A 219 31.94 -26.04 5.23
C GLU A 219 32.24 -25.09 4.07
N ALA A 220 32.58 -23.86 4.42
CA ALA A 220 32.81 -22.80 3.46
C ALA A 220 33.89 -23.23 2.45
N VAL A 221 33.45 -23.45 1.20
CA VAL A 221 34.31 -23.24 0.04
C VAL A 221 34.90 -21.85 0.18
N ARG A 222 36.24 -21.76 0.10
CA ARG A 222 37.10 -20.60 0.35
C ARG A 222 36.38 -19.24 0.16
N VAL A 223 36.40 -18.46 1.23
CA VAL A 223 35.73 -17.16 1.47
C VAL A 223 36.11 -16.03 0.48
N ASP A 224 36.90 -16.31 -0.55
CA ASP A 224 37.29 -15.33 -1.58
C ASP A 224 36.34 -15.26 -2.79
N GLN A 225 35.34 -16.15 -2.87
CA GLN A 225 34.38 -16.14 -3.98
C GLN A 225 33.02 -15.61 -3.49
N PRO A 226 32.58 -14.39 -3.90
CA PRO A 226 31.28 -13.88 -3.50
C PRO A 226 30.19 -14.84 -3.97
N ALA A 227 29.21 -15.12 -3.11
CA ALA A 227 28.06 -15.94 -3.45
C ALA A 227 27.41 -15.42 -4.76
N PRO A 228 26.79 -16.29 -5.57
CA PRO A 228 26.27 -15.90 -6.88
C PRO A 228 25.29 -14.72 -6.81
N VAL A 229 24.54 -14.59 -5.71
CA VAL A 229 23.64 -13.44 -5.47
C VAL A 229 24.42 -12.15 -5.21
N ASP A 230 25.46 -12.20 -4.39
CA ASP A 230 26.31 -11.03 -4.10
C ASP A 230 27.07 -10.57 -5.34
N ALA A 231 27.56 -11.51 -6.15
CA ALA A 231 28.18 -11.21 -7.44
C ALA A 231 27.22 -10.47 -8.39
N VAL A 232 25.95 -10.91 -8.46
CA VAL A 232 24.91 -10.24 -9.26
C VAL A 232 24.60 -8.84 -8.73
N LEU A 233 24.54 -8.66 -7.41
CA LEU A 233 24.30 -7.34 -6.80
C LEU A 233 25.46 -6.37 -7.04
N VAL A 234 26.71 -6.84 -6.90
CA VAL A 234 27.92 -6.06 -7.20
C VAL A 234 27.96 -5.68 -8.68
N GLN A 235 27.63 -6.60 -9.58
CA GLN A 235 27.59 -6.31 -11.02
C GLN A 235 26.54 -5.26 -11.34
N ARG A 236 25.32 -5.38 -10.82
CA ARG A 236 24.26 -4.36 -10.99
C ARG A 236 24.69 -2.98 -10.49
N ARG A 237 25.46 -2.91 -9.40
CA ARG A 237 25.99 -1.66 -8.88
C ARG A 237 27.00 -1.03 -9.83
N ARG A 238 27.91 -1.82 -10.39
CA ARG A 238 28.89 -1.37 -11.40
C ARG A 238 28.20 -0.88 -12.67
N ASP A 239 27.19 -1.61 -13.15
CA ASP A 239 26.42 -1.23 -14.34
C ASP A 239 25.68 0.11 -14.11
N ALA A 240 25.08 0.29 -12.93
CA ALA A 240 24.42 1.54 -12.56
C ALA A 240 25.40 2.72 -12.45
N GLU A 241 26.59 2.51 -11.89
CA GLU A 241 27.65 3.52 -11.83
C GLU A 241 28.17 3.88 -13.23
N ALA A 242 28.33 2.90 -14.12
CA ALA A 242 28.72 3.15 -15.51
C ALA A 242 27.66 4.00 -16.26
N VAL A 243 26.37 3.71 -16.06
CA VAL A 243 25.27 4.53 -16.61
C VAL A 243 25.31 5.95 -16.05
N ARG A 244 25.51 6.10 -14.73
CA ARG A 244 25.62 7.41 -14.07
C ARG A 244 26.79 8.24 -14.62
N LEU A 245 27.95 7.62 -14.81
CA LEU A 245 29.12 8.31 -15.38
C LEU A 245 28.87 8.75 -16.82
N ARG A 246 28.27 7.91 -17.67
CA ARG A 246 27.90 8.29 -19.05
C ARG A 246 26.92 9.46 -19.07
N ALA A 247 25.92 9.45 -18.17
CA ALA A 247 24.97 10.55 -18.04
C ALA A 247 25.67 11.86 -17.62
N LEU A 248 26.63 11.80 -16.69
CA LEU A 248 27.42 12.97 -16.28
C LEU A 248 28.31 13.51 -17.41
N HIS A 249 28.95 12.62 -18.18
CA HIS A 249 29.72 13.04 -19.35
C HIS A 249 28.84 13.70 -20.41
N ARG A 250 27.65 13.14 -20.68
CA ARG A 250 26.67 13.73 -21.60
C ARG A 250 26.18 15.09 -21.12
N ALA A 251 25.80 15.22 -19.85
CA ALA A 251 25.36 16.50 -19.29
C ALA A 251 26.46 17.57 -19.33
N ARG A 252 27.73 17.18 -19.18
CA ARG A 252 28.88 18.08 -19.36
C ARG A 252 29.08 18.47 -20.82
N ALA A 253 28.94 17.53 -21.77
CA ALA A 253 29.02 17.82 -23.20
C ALA A 253 27.89 18.74 -23.68
N GLU A 254 26.66 18.51 -23.20
CA GLU A 254 25.50 19.38 -23.47
C GLU A 254 25.69 20.78 -22.87
N ARG A 255 26.20 20.89 -21.63
CA ARG A 255 26.54 22.19 -21.02
C ARG A 255 27.69 22.92 -21.71
N ALA A 256 28.65 22.20 -22.26
CA ALA A 256 29.75 22.77 -23.03
C ALA A 256 29.35 23.18 -24.46
N GLY A 257 28.08 23.00 -24.85
CA GLY A 257 27.60 23.32 -26.20
C GLY A 257 28.11 22.37 -27.27
N LEU A 258 28.70 21.23 -26.89
CA LEU A 258 29.35 20.27 -27.80
C LEU A 258 28.42 19.16 -28.31
N ALA A 259 27.12 19.22 -28.00
CA ALA A 259 26.14 18.24 -28.47
C ALA A 259 25.07 18.91 -29.35
N GLN A 260 25.41 19.11 -30.62
CA GLN A 260 24.41 19.31 -31.67
C GLN A 260 23.89 17.93 -32.10
N LEU A 261 22.56 17.78 -32.12
CA LEU A 261 21.80 16.69 -32.76
C LEU A 261 22.23 16.51 -34.23
N PRO A 262 22.14 15.30 -34.84
CA PRO A 262 20.93 14.45 -34.74
C PRO A 262 21.18 12.93 -34.66
N ALA A 263 20.31 12.22 -33.94
CA ALA A 263 20.06 10.81 -34.24
C ALA A 263 18.65 10.71 -34.81
N GLN A 264 18.55 10.92 -36.12
CA GLN A 264 17.44 10.42 -36.91
C GLN A 264 17.31 8.92 -36.62
N VAL A 265 16.15 8.49 -36.13
CA VAL A 265 15.78 7.08 -36.12
C VAL A 265 15.51 6.72 -37.59
N PRO A 266 16.26 5.79 -38.20
CA PRO A 266 15.93 5.38 -39.56
C PRO A 266 14.56 4.67 -39.52
N ARG A 267 13.58 5.27 -40.20
CA ARG A 267 12.36 4.57 -40.60
C ARG A 267 12.81 3.43 -41.53
N ALA A 268 12.67 2.20 -41.06
CA ALA A 268 12.78 1.03 -41.93
C ALA A 268 11.65 1.11 -42.97
N THR A 269 11.99 1.52 -44.18
CA THR A 269 11.15 1.30 -45.36
C THR A 269 11.22 -0.18 -45.71
N TYR A 270 10.16 -0.93 -45.42
CA TYR A 270 9.94 -2.22 -46.03
C TYR A 270 9.57 -1.98 -47.50
N SER A 271 10.48 -2.28 -48.44
CA SER A 271 10.11 -2.50 -49.83
C SER A 271 9.59 -3.93 -49.97
N LEU A 272 8.31 -4.07 -50.32
CA LEU A 272 7.78 -5.31 -50.86
C LEU A 272 8.34 -5.47 -52.28
N ASP A 273 9.33 -6.34 -52.43
CA ASP A 273 9.61 -6.94 -53.73
C ASP A 273 8.57 -8.05 -53.96
N GLN A 274 7.50 -7.68 -54.66
CA GLN A 274 6.77 -8.56 -55.56
C GLN A 274 7.59 -8.65 -56.86
N THR A 275 7.96 -9.87 -57.27
CA THR A 275 7.78 -10.43 -58.63
C THR A 275 8.70 -11.62 -58.86
N GLY A 276 8.16 -12.71 -59.42
CA GLY A 276 8.92 -13.77 -60.10
C GLY A 276 8.63 -15.18 -59.59
#